data_AF-A0A164DJJ9-F1
#
_entry.id   AF-A0A164DJJ9-F1
#
_cell.length_a   1.000
_cell.length_b   1.000
_cell.length_c   1.000
_cell.angle_alpha   90.00
_cell.angle_beta   90.00
_cell.angle_gamma   90.00
#
_symmetry.space_group_name_H-M   'P 1'
#
loop_
_entity.id
_entity.type
_entity.pdbx_description
1 polymer ?
#
loop_
_entity_poly.entity_id
_entity_poly.type
_entity_poly.pdbx_seq_one_letter_code
_entity_poly.pdbx_strand_id
1 'polypeptide(L)'
;ELFDDISYKKGAAITRMLANFIGAKSFRNGLTHYLRIHQYGNAVQDDLWNALDRQADLDQVFLPTNVKTIMDTWTLKMGFPVVTIRRDYSSQNVTITQ
;
A
#
# COMPACT_ATOMS: atom_id res chain seq x y z
N GLU A 1 1.94 -22.14 8.36
CA GLU A 1 3.07 -22.08 7.41
C GLU A 1 3.26 -20.64 6.99
N LEU A 2 4.50 -20.14 6.88
CA LEU A 2 4.78 -18.78 6.40
C LEU A 2 4.74 -18.66 4.86
N PHE A 3 4.80 -19.78 4.16
CA PHE A 3 4.84 -19.87 2.70
C PHE A 3 3.49 -20.31 2.15
N ASP A 4 2.50 -19.42 2.21
CA ASP A 4 1.14 -19.69 1.76
C ASP A 4 0.65 -18.67 0.71
N ASP A 5 -0.56 -18.89 0.20
CA ASP A 5 -1.20 -18.01 -0.76
C ASP A 5 -1.39 -16.58 -0.24
N ILE A 6 -1.43 -16.36 1.08
CA ILE A 6 -1.54 -15.03 1.67
C ILE A 6 -0.21 -14.29 1.50
N SER A 7 0.91 -14.91 1.89
CA SER A 7 2.24 -14.31 1.75
C SER A 7 2.56 -13.97 0.28
N TYR A 8 2.19 -14.83 -0.67
CA TYR A 8 2.51 -14.61 -2.09
C TYR A 8 1.46 -13.82 -2.86
N LYS A 9 0.21 -14.31 -2.93
CA LYS A 9 -0.82 -13.72 -3.80
C LYS A 9 -1.35 -12.41 -3.22
N LYS A 10 -1.71 -12.40 -1.93
CA LYS A 10 -2.16 -11.16 -1.26
C LYS A 10 -1.01 -10.16 -1.17
N GLY A 11 0.18 -10.61 -0.75
CA GLY A 11 1.40 -9.79 -0.72
C GLY A 11 1.67 -9.09 -2.05
N ALA A 12 1.75 -9.83 -3.16
CA ALA A 12 1.99 -9.24 -4.47
C ALA A 12 0.88 -8.26 -4.90
N ALA A 13 -0.38 -8.58 -4.61
CA ALA A 13 -1.51 -7.72 -4.95
C ALA A 13 -1.46 -6.37 -4.20
N ILE A 14 -1.21 -6.39 -2.89
CA ILE A 14 -1.11 -5.16 -2.08
C ILE A 14 0.14 -4.34 -2.43
N THR A 15 1.27 -4.98 -2.74
CA THR A 15 2.48 -4.29 -3.20
C THR A 15 2.23 -3.60 -4.54
N ARG A 16 1.56 -4.26 -5.48
CA ARG A 16 1.20 -3.66 -6.78
C ARG A 16 0.21 -2.50 -6.60
N MET A 17 -0.77 -2.65 -5.72
CA MET A 17 -1.71 -1.58 -5.39
C MET A 17 -0.97 -0.36 -4.82
N LEU A 18 -0.05 -0.56 -3.87
CA LEU A 18 0.74 0.51 -3.29
C LEU A 18 1.62 1.21 -4.33
N ALA A 19 2.28 0.47 -5.22
CA ALA A 19 3.08 1.04 -6.30
C ALA A 19 2.27 1.93 -7.25
N ASN A 20 1.01 1.57 -7.52
CA ASN A 20 0.10 2.42 -8.28
C ASN A 20 -0.41 3.61 -7.48
N PHE A 21 -0.64 3.44 -6.18
CA PHE A 21 -1.16 4.48 -5.29
C PHE A 21 -0.18 5.62 -5.06
N ILE A 22 1.09 5.30 -4.76
CA ILE A 22 2.14 6.32 -4.55
C ILE A 22 2.89 6.69 -5.83
N GLY A 23 2.60 6.00 -6.95
CA GLY A 23 3.25 6.19 -8.24
C GLY A 23 4.54 5.38 -8.41
N ALA A 24 4.73 4.82 -9.62
CA ALA A 24 5.81 3.88 -9.91
C ALA A 24 7.22 4.46 -9.69
N LYS A 25 7.41 5.76 -9.95
CA LYS A 25 8.69 6.46 -9.73
C LYS A 25 9.05 6.51 -8.24
N SER A 26 8.14 7.03 -7.41
CA SER A 26 8.33 7.15 -5.97
C SER A 26 8.46 5.78 -5.31
N PHE A 27 7.65 4.81 -5.74
CA PHE A 27 7.78 3.43 -5.28
C PHE A 27 9.17 2.84 -5.56
N ARG A 28 9.66 2.95 -6.80
CA ARG A 28 10.98 2.41 -7.17
C ARG A 28 12.11 3.10 -6.43
N ASN A 29 12.06 4.42 -6.29
CA ASN A 29 13.09 5.17 -5.57
C ASN A 29 13.10 4.83 -4.08
N GLY A 30 11.94 4.72 -3.46
CA GLY A 30 11.79 4.35 -2.05
C GLY A 30 12.26 2.92 -1.79
N LEU A 31 11.92 1.98 -2.69
CA LEU A 31 12.42 0.61 -2.63
C LEU A 31 13.94 0.55 -2.81
N THR A 32 14.50 1.36 -3.71
CA THR A 32 15.96 1.45 -3.89
C THR A 32 16.64 1.98 -2.62
N HIS A 33 16.03 2.96 -1.97
CA HIS A 33 16.53 3.49 -0.69
C HIS A 33 16.46 2.43 0.42
N TYR A 34 15.31 1.76 0.57
CA TYR A 34 15.11 0.65 1.51
C TYR A 34 16.17 -0.44 1.36
N LEU A 35 16.42 -0.92 0.13
CA LEU A 35 17.42 -1.95 -0.13
C LEU A 35 18.84 -1.48 0.21
N ARG A 36 19.17 -0.20 0.00
CA ARG A 36 20.48 0.36 0.32
C ARG A 36 20.73 0.48 1.83
N ILE A 37 19.73 0.86 2.61
CA ILE A 37 19.89 1.04 4.06
C ILE A 37 19.88 -0.30 4.82
N HIS A 38 19.18 -1.33 4.31
CA HIS A 38 19.11 -2.66 4.91
C HIS A 38 20.01 -3.70 4.23
N GLN A 39 20.94 -3.27 3.35
CA GLN A 39 21.87 -4.19 2.69
C GLN A 39 22.67 -4.98 3.73
N TYR A 40 22.82 -6.29 3.50
CA TYR A 40 23.52 -7.23 4.39
C TYR A 40 22.96 -7.32 5.82
N GLY A 41 21.75 -6.80 6.05
CA GLY A 41 21.08 -6.82 7.34
C GLY A 41 19.70 -7.47 7.27
N ASN A 42 18.93 -7.26 8.34
CA ASN A 42 17.53 -7.64 8.42
C ASN A 42 16.64 -6.40 8.36
N ALA A 43 15.37 -6.62 8.08
CA ALA A 43 14.35 -5.57 8.05
C ALA A 43 13.02 -6.13 8.56
N VAL A 44 12.18 -5.24 9.07
CA VAL A 44 10.78 -5.52 9.42
C VAL A 44 9.85 -4.70 8.51
N GLN A 45 8.55 -4.99 8.53
CA GLN A 45 7.59 -4.33 7.62
C GLN A 45 7.61 -2.79 7.73
N ASP A 46 7.80 -2.27 8.95
CA ASP A 46 7.78 -0.83 9.21
C ASP A 46 8.95 -0.10 8.54
N ASP A 47 10.08 -0.79 8.36
CA ASP A 47 11.24 -0.25 7.65
C ASP A 47 10.91 0.03 6.17
N LEU A 48 10.15 -0.87 5.53
CA LEU A 48 9.68 -0.68 4.16
C LEU A 48 8.70 0.49 4.08
N TRP A 49 7.74 0.58 5.00
CA TRP A 49 6.77 1.68 5.02
C TRP A 49 7.45 3.02 5.20
N ASN A 50 8.40 3.14 6.13
CA ASN A 50 9.15 4.37 6.36
C ASN A 50 9.95 4.81 5.12
N ALA A 51 10.57 3.87 4.40
CA ALA A 51 11.32 4.20 3.19
C ALA A 51 10.42 4.68 2.04
N LEU A 52 9.23 4.08 1.89
CA LEU A 52 8.26 4.49 0.88
C LEU A 52 7.58 5.81 1.22
N ASP A 53 7.23 6.03 2.49
CA ASP A 53 6.64 7.27 3.01
C ASP A 53 7.59 8.45 2.81
N ARG A 54 8.86 8.29 3.21
CA ARG A 54 9.91 9.28 2.98
C ARG A 54 10.05 9.64 1.52
N GLN A 55 10.02 8.66 0.62
CA GLN A 55 10.15 8.94 -0.80
C GLN A 55 8.89 9.61 -1.38
N ALA A 56 7.69 9.23 -0.92
CA ALA A 56 6.44 9.89 -1.29
C ALA A 56 6.45 11.37 -0.88
N ASP A 57 6.93 11.69 0.32
CA ASP A 57 7.10 13.07 0.79
C ASP A 57 8.08 13.87 -0.09
N LEU A 58 9.23 13.28 -0.43
CA LEU A 58 10.24 13.90 -1.29
C LEU A 58 9.72 14.20 -2.69
N ASP A 59 8.92 13.30 -3.25
CA ASP A 59 8.29 13.46 -4.56
C ASP A 59 6.96 14.24 -4.49
N GLN A 60 6.57 14.74 -3.31
CA GLN A 60 5.34 15.49 -3.06
C GLN A 60 4.07 14.76 -3.49
N VAL A 61 4.04 13.44 -3.30
CA VAL A 61 2.86 12.61 -3.57
C VAL A 61 1.78 12.95 -2.54
N PHE A 62 0.61 13.39 -3.00
CA PHE A 62 -0.51 13.63 -2.11
C PHE A 62 -1.07 12.30 -1.59
N LEU A 63 -1.00 12.10 -0.27
CA LEU A 63 -1.60 10.98 0.42
C LEU A 63 -2.56 11.49 1.50
N PRO A 64 -3.69 10.79 1.76
CA PRO A 64 -4.62 11.18 2.81
C PRO A 64 -4.03 11.04 4.22
N THR A 65 -2.97 10.24 4.37
CA THR A 65 -2.17 10.02 5.58
C THR A 65 -0.85 9.34 5.16
N ASN A 66 -0.04 8.85 6.11
CA ASN A 66 1.22 8.16 5.80
C ASN A 66 1.02 6.73 5.25
N VAL A 67 2.03 6.24 4.53
CA VAL A 67 2.05 4.89 3.93
C VAL A 67 1.80 3.80 4.97
N LYS A 68 2.40 3.91 6.16
CA LYS A 68 2.24 2.93 7.25
C LYS A 68 0.78 2.77 7.65
N THR A 69 0.09 3.87 7.94
CA THR A 69 -1.31 3.86 8.40
C THR A 69 -2.22 3.21 7.36
N ILE A 70 -1.95 3.45 6.07
CA ILE A 70 -2.70 2.83 4.98
C ILE A 70 -2.37 1.33 4.92
N MET A 71 -1.09 0.96 4.90
CA MET A 71 -0.67 -0.43 4.68
C MET A 71 -0.95 -1.36 5.86
N ASP A 72 -0.96 -0.84 7.09
CA ASP A 72 -1.37 -1.58 8.29
C ASP A 72 -2.81 -2.11 8.15
N THR A 73 -3.71 -1.37 7.49
CA THR A 73 -5.08 -1.84 7.25
C THR A 73 -5.15 -3.04 6.31
N TRP A 74 -4.12 -3.26 5.49
CA TRP A 74 -4.04 -4.35 4.52
C TRP A 74 -3.23 -5.55 5.05
N THR A 75 -2.17 -5.30 5.82
CA THR A 75 -1.27 -6.35 6.32
C THR A 75 -1.68 -6.92 7.67
N LEU A 76 -2.24 -6.09 8.56
CA LEU A 76 -2.60 -6.51 9.93
C LEU A 76 -4.05 -7.00 10.05
N LYS A 77 -4.88 -6.81 9.01
CA LYS A 77 -6.25 -7.31 8.97
C LYS A 77 -6.40 -8.50 8.02
N MET A 78 -7.10 -9.52 8.48
CA MET A 78 -7.46 -10.68 7.65
C MET A 78 -8.51 -10.31 6.61
N GLY A 79 -8.46 -10.99 5.46
CA GLY A 79 -9.40 -10.76 4.35
C GLY A 79 -9.06 -9.55 3.49
N PHE A 80 -10.07 -9.08 2.76
CA PHE A 80 -10.06 -7.92 1.88
C PHE A 80 -11.47 -7.29 1.85
N PRO A 81 -11.59 -5.96 1.66
CA PRO A 81 -12.88 -5.30 1.62
C PRO A 81 -13.65 -5.62 0.33
N VAL A 82 -14.99 -5.63 0.42
CA VAL A 82 -15.87 -5.69 -0.75
C VAL A 82 -16.48 -4.31 -0.96
N VAL A 83 -16.01 -3.61 -2.00
CA VAL A 83 -16.52 -2.28 -2.33
C VAL A 83 -17.85 -2.41 -3.08
N THR A 84 -18.93 -1.92 -2.48
CA THR A 84 -20.28 -1.91 -3.07
C THR A 84 -20.61 -0.51 -3.59
N ILE A 85 -21.00 -0.44 -4.87
CA ILE A 85 -21.38 0.80 -5.55
C ILE A 85 -22.89 0.76 -5.81
N ARG A 86 -23.63 1.71 -5.21
CA ARG A 86 -25.06 1.92 -5.48
C ARG A 86 -25.25 3.21 -6.26
N ARG A 87 -25.88 3.14 -7.42
CA ARG A 87 -26.20 4.29 -8.25
C ARG A 87 -27.70 4.56 -8.19
N ASP A 88 -28.05 5.76 -7.77
CA ASP A 88 -29.41 6.30 -7.88
C ASP A 88 -29.47 7.23 -9.09
N TYR A 89 -30.04 6.73 -10.18
CA TYR A 89 -30.17 7.48 -11.42
C TYR A 89 -31.22 8.59 -11.35
N SER A 90 -32.17 8.49 -10.40
CA SER A 90 -33.22 9.49 -10.23
C SER A 90 -32.69 10.74 -9.53
N SER A 91 -31.91 10.55 -8.47
CA SER A 91 -31.27 11.64 -7.72
C SER A 91 -29.87 11.99 -8.23
N GLN A 92 -29.38 11.29 -9.25
CA GLN A 92 -28.01 11.37 -9.79
C GLN A 92 -26.91 11.16 -8.73
N ASN A 93 -27.18 10.37 -7.69
CA ASN A 93 -26.24 10.13 -6.60
C ASN A 93 -25.56 8.77 -6.72
N VAL A 94 -24.29 8.71 -6.31
CA VAL A 94 -23.53 7.45 -6.17
C VAL A 94 -23.12 7.29 -4.72
N THR A 95 -23.49 6.16 -4.12
CA THR A 95 -23.08 5.76 -2.77
C THR A 95 -22.06 4.64 -2.87
N ILE A 96 -20.93 4.79 -2.19
CA ILE A 96 -19.84 3.81 -2.15
C ILE A 96 -19.68 3.35 -0.69
N THR A 97 -19.65 2.05 -0.46
CA THR A 97 -19.51 1.44 0.88
C THR A 97 -18.52 0.27 0.82
N GLN A 98 -17.86 -0.04 1.94
CA GLN A 98 -16.95 -1.17 2.11
C GLN A 98 -17.13 -1.82 3.48
#